data_AF-A0AAE2RXG3-F1
#
_entry.id   AF-A0AAE2RXG3-F1
#
_cell.length_a   1.000
_cell.length_b   1.000
_cell.length_c   1.000
_cell.angle_alpha   90.00
_cell.angle_beta   90.00
_cell.angle_gamma   90.00
#
_symmetry.space_group_name_H-M   'P 1'
#
loop_
_entity.id
_entity.type
_entity.pdbx_description
1 polymer ?
#
loop_
_entity_poly.entity_id
_entity_poly.type
_entity_poly.pdbx_seq_one_letter_code
_entity_poly.pdbx_strand_id
1 'polypeptide(L)'
;MKITMMKAGYGDCFLIETKKNDGLPYNILVDGGTGDSYDGREKNRDYFFPYLRENKIDLMILTHIDDDHIKGIQRLFKDLLKKKHEQLRSKIMKVIYNSPYATALYLGRPYAKPQKEEQKMNNGNISASSAQNVQQLLCNLDRLGDEVIVVDDKKIKEKRNISEQGIKITFLSPTKETLEDYYKKYEIDIGKALKNKVDKAKGNISKCKIEDDYKETIEELKRNTDCEELTDYNRASIAFLLEEEVTQEMVLMLGDCDYDIVEKKLRDLGYAKNNKLKLKYVKLSHHGSIGTLKNSFLELVECNNYLISTDGKSYNHPNKKTLARIWSTNEQARFYFNYEKLINKIFIKDMEDSYRLKCEKYQFTGEKNE
;
A
#
# COMPACT_ATOMS: atom_id res chain seq x y z
N MET A 1 9.93 -12.10 -11.80
CA MET A 1 9.03 -11.74 -10.67
C MET A 1 7.55 -12.01 -10.95
N LYS A 2 6.81 -12.54 -9.95
CA LYS A 2 5.34 -12.75 -9.94
C LYS A 2 4.69 -11.89 -8.86
N ILE A 3 3.59 -11.22 -9.17
CA ILE A 3 2.80 -10.43 -8.21
C ILE A 3 1.43 -11.07 -8.12
N THR A 4 0.89 -11.23 -6.91
CA THR A 4 -0.49 -11.63 -6.64
C THR A 4 -1.19 -10.48 -5.93
N MET A 5 -2.21 -9.91 -6.57
CA MET A 5 -3.06 -8.88 -5.98
C MET A 5 -4.27 -9.55 -5.31
N MET A 6 -4.25 -9.63 -3.99
CA MET A 6 -5.30 -10.31 -3.22
C MET A 6 -6.58 -9.48 -3.19
N LYS A 7 -7.73 -10.13 -2.99
CA LYS A 7 -9.00 -9.43 -2.79
C LYS A 7 -9.01 -8.84 -1.38
N ALA A 8 -8.91 -7.51 -1.29
CA ALA A 8 -8.73 -6.78 -0.04
C ALA A 8 -9.89 -5.79 0.26
N GLY A 9 -11.03 -5.95 -0.41
CA GLY A 9 -12.13 -5.00 -0.37
C GLY A 9 -11.73 -3.70 -1.05
N TYR A 10 -11.80 -2.59 -0.31
CA TYR A 10 -11.38 -1.27 -0.77
C TYR A 10 -9.92 -0.94 -0.41
N GLY A 11 -9.12 -1.94 -0.03
CA GLY A 11 -7.76 -1.79 0.44
C GLY A 11 -6.71 -2.48 -0.43
N ASP A 12 -5.44 -2.38 0.00
CA ASP A 12 -4.29 -3.01 -0.68
C ASP A 12 -3.81 -4.27 0.05
N CYS A 13 -3.48 -5.31 -0.74
CA CYS A 13 -2.83 -6.53 -0.26
C CYS A 13 -2.13 -7.23 -1.42
N PHE A 14 -0.80 -7.20 -1.44
CA PHE A 14 0.01 -7.77 -2.53
C PHE A 14 1.01 -8.77 -2.00
N LEU A 15 1.06 -9.94 -2.62
CA LEU A 15 2.13 -10.92 -2.42
C LEU A 15 3.03 -10.93 -3.66
N ILE A 16 4.29 -10.53 -3.49
CA ILE A 16 5.31 -10.54 -4.54
C ILE A 16 6.23 -11.73 -4.32
N GLU A 17 6.31 -12.60 -5.31
CA GLU A 17 7.14 -13.81 -5.31
C GLU A 17 8.26 -13.63 -6.35
N THR A 18 9.49 -13.58 -5.88
CA THR A 18 10.71 -13.41 -6.69
C THR A 18 11.80 -14.36 -6.21
N LYS A 19 12.97 -14.33 -6.84
CA LYS A 19 14.09 -15.21 -6.51
C LYS A 19 15.35 -14.40 -6.28
N LYS A 20 16.12 -14.86 -5.32
CA LYS A 20 17.48 -14.39 -5.08
C LYS A 20 18.42 -14.86 -6.20
N ASN A 21 19.63 -14.32 -6.23
CA ASN A 21 20.71 -14.72 -7.15
C ASN A 21 21.06 -16.21 -7.05
N ASP A 22 20.88 -16.83 -5.87
CA ASP A 22 21.08 -18.27 -5.65
C ASP A 22 19.86 -19.13 -6.06
N GLY A 23 18.82 -18.51 -6.62
CA GLY A 23 17.59 -19.17 -7.07
C GLY A 23 16.58 -19.45 -5.96
N LEU A 24 16.90 -19.20 -4.69
CA LEU A 24 15.97 -19.39 -3.58
C LEU A 24 14.82 -18.37 -3.62
N PRO A 25 13.60 -18.77 -3.21
CA PRO A 25 12.47 -17.85 -3.14
C PRO A 25 12.73 -16.67 -2.19
N TYR A 26 12.22 -15.51 -2.59
CA TYR A 26 12.10 -14.32 -1.74
C TYR A 26 10.69 -13.77 -1.88
N ASN A 27 9.92 -13.85 -0.79
CA ASN A 27 8.51 -13.48 -0.81
C ASN A 27 8.26 -12.22 0.00
N ILE A 28 7.60 -11.24 -0.62
CA ILE A 28 7.31 -9.93 -0.03
C ILE A 28 5.80 -9.77 0.11
N LEU A 29 5.31 -9.51 1.32
CA LEU A 29 3.92 -9.11 1.56
C LEU A 29 3.85 -7.58 1.71
N VAL A 30 3.02 -6.93 0.91
CA VAL A 30 2.77 -5.48 1.00
C VAL A 30 1.32 -5.27 1.41
N ASP A 31 1.13 -4.69 2.60
CA ASP A 31 -0.15 -4.51 3.28
C ASP A 31 -0.95 -5.82 3.47
N GLY A 32 -2.13 -5.74 4.10
CA GLY A 32 -2.98 -6.91 4.36
C GLY A 32 -4.47 -6.67 4.17
N GLY A 33 -4.83 -5.54 3.57
CA GLY A 33 -6.22 -5.16 3.33
C GLY A 33 -6.98 -4.78 4.60
N THR A 34 -8.29 -4.68 4.43
CA THR A 34 -9.22 -4.48 5.54
C THR A 34 -9.26 -5.67 6.49
N GLY A 35 -9.74 -5.45 7.71
CA GLY A 35 -10.02 -6.55 8.63
C GLY A 35 -11.09 -7.52 8.10
N ASP A 36 -12.07 -7.01 7.36
CA ASP A 36 -13.15 -7.82 6.78
C ASP A 36 -12.67 -8.69 5.60
N SER A 37 -11.70 -8.23 4.81
CA SER A 37 -11.08 -9.10 3.79
C SER A 37 -10.27 -10.25 4.40
N TYR A 38 -9.80 -10.12 5.65
CA TYR A 38 -9.02 -11.18 6.28
C TYR A 38 -9.86 -12.39 6.70
N ASP A 39 -10.93 -12.21 7.48
CA ASP A 39 -11.73 -13.31 8.06
C ASP A 39 -13.24 -13.21 7.76
N GLY A 40 -13.64 -12.19 6.99
CA GLY A 40 -15.03 -11.93 6.59
C GLY A 40 -15.28 -12.32 5.14
N ARG A 41 -15.51 -11.33 4.27
CA ARG A 41 -15.98 -11.54 2.89
C ARG A 41 -15.00 -12.30 2.00
N GLU A 42 -13.73 -11.93 2.01
CA GLU A 42 -12.71 -12.48 1.10
C GLU A 42 -11.92 -13.65 1.72
N LYS A 43 -11.96 -13.77 3.06
CA LYS A 43 -11.33 -14.84 3.84
C LYS A 43 -9.83 -15.05 3.51
N ASN A 44 -9.06 -13.98 3.32
CA ASN A 44 -7.62 -14.07 3.03
C ASN A 44 -6.83 -14.88 4.07
N ARG A 45 -7.33 -15.00 5.32
CA ARG A 45 -6.81 -15.92 6.34
C ARG A 45 -6.62 -17.35 5.81
N ASP A 46 -7.59 -17.83 5.04
CA ASP A 46 -7.63 -19.20 4.53
C ASP A 46 -6.59 -19.40 3.40
N TYR A 47 -6.02 -18.31 2.87
CA TYR A 47 -4.85 -18.33 2.00
C TYR A 47 -3.53 -18.20 2.78
N PHE A 48 -3.43 -17.24 3.69
CA PHE A 48 -2.18 -16.95 4.41
C PHE A 48 -1.64 -18.12 5.23
N PHE A 49 -2.52 -18.85 5.93
CA PHE A 49 -2.05 -19.95 6.78
C PHE A 49 -1.53 -21.16 5.98
N PRO A 50 -2.23 -21.65 4.93
CA PRO A 50 -1.64 -22.62 4.01
C PRO A 50 -0.33 -22.12 3.39
N TYR A 51 -0.30 -20.87 2.91
CA TYR A 51 0.90 -20.30 2.32
C TYR A 51 2.10 -20.33 3.28
N LEU A 52 1.92 -19.88 4.53
CA LEU A 52 3.00 -19.87 5.55
C LEU A 52 3.45 -21.27 6.02
N ARG A 53 2.67 -22.33 5.78
CA ARG A 53 3.12 -23.70 6.06
C ARG A 53 4.19 -24.15 5.06
N GLU A 54 4.02 -23.78 3.80
CA GLU A 54 4.88 -24.20 2.69
C GLU A 54 5.98 -23.16 2.40
N ASN A 55 5.70 -21.89 2.66
CA ASN A 55 6.55 -20.76 2.32
C ASN A 55 6.87 -19.93 3.57
N LYS A 56 7.73 -18.92 3.37
CA LYS A 56 7.99 -17.85 4.33
C LYS A 56 7.73 -16.51 3.65
N ILE A 57 7.46 -15.48 4.44
CA ILE A 57 7.47 -14.08 4.02
C ILE A 57 8.81 -13.51 4.48
N ASP A 58 9.73 -13.30 3.55
CA ASP A 58 11.06 -12.74 3.84
C ASP A 58 10.96 -11.27 4.25
N LEU A 59 10.03 -10.54 3.66
CA LEU A 59 9.82 -9.13 3.93
C LEU A 59 8.32 -8.79 3.95
N MET A 60 7.88 -8.11 4.98
CA MET A 60 6.57 -7.47 5.04
C MET A 60 6.74 -5.96 5.04
N ILE A 61 6.02 -5.24 4.19
CA ILE A 61 6.02 -3.77 4.15
C ILE A 61 4.60 -3.30 4.42
N LEU A 62 4.43 -2.52 5.49
CA LEU A 62 3.17 -1.83 5.79
C LEU A 62 3.31 -0.40 5.30
N THR A 63 2.59 -0.06 4.23
CA THR A 63 2.79 1.20 3.50
C THR A 63 2.38 2.40 4.34
N HIS A 64 1.25 2.34 5.02
CA HIS A 64 0.77 3.36 5.96
C HIS A 64 -0.23 2.77 6.93
N ILE A 65 -0.92 3.60 7.72
CA ILE A 65 -1.70 3.15 8.89
C ILE A 65 -3.21 3.00 8.67
N ASP A 66 -3.77 3.31 7.50
CA ASP A 66 -5.22 3.25 7.35
C ASP A 66 -5.76 1.82 7.42
N ASP A 67 -6.99 1.73 7.91
CA ASP A 67 -7.65 0.49 8.27
C ASP A 67 -7.80 -0.49 7.09
N ASP A 68 -7.83 0.01 5.87
CA ASP A 68 -7.85 -0.76 4.64
C ASP A 68 -6.49 -1.28 4.19
N HIS A 69 -5.41 -0.95 4.90
CA HIS A 69 -4.07 -1.49 4.64
C HIS A 69 -3.61 -2.39 5.79
N ILE A 70 -3.75 -1.94 7.04
CA ILE A 70 -3.11 -2.62 8.19
C ILE A 70 -4.03 -3.51 8.99
N LYS A 71 -5.35 -3.37 8.88
CA LYS A 71 -6.28 -4.07 9.79
C LYS A 71 -6.32 -5.57 9.52
N GLY A 72 -6.10 -6.01 8.28
CA GLY A 72 -5.88 -7.42 7.95
C GLY A 72 -4.61 -7.97 8.58
N ILE A 73 -3.49 -7.23 8.53
CA ILE A 73 -2.24 -7.59 9.20
C ILE A 73 -2.40 -7.65 10.73
N GLN A 74 -3.15 -6.69 11.30
CA GLN A 74 -3.49 -6.72 12.72
C GLN A 74 -4.20 -8.02 13.09
N ARG A 75 -5.11 -8.53 12.26
CA ARG A 75 -5.78 -9.82 12.49
C ARG A 75 -4.84 -11.01 12.29
N LEU A 76 -3.98 -10.97 11.27
CA LEU A 76 -2.94 -11.98 11.05
C LEU A 76 -2.01 -12.13 12.26
N PHE A 77 -1.48 -11.03 12.80
CA PHE A 77 -0.60 -11.09 13.97
C PHE A 77 -1.33 -11.55 15.23
N LYS A 78 -2.59 -11.16 15.44
CA LYS A 78 -3.43 -11.72 16.52
C LYS A 78 -3.56 -13.24 16.41
N ASP A 79 -3.80 -13.76 15.20
CA ASP A 79 -3.91 -15.20 14.99
C ASP A 79 -2.56 -15.90 15.19
N LEU A 80 -1.44 -15.31 14.74
CA LEU A 80 -0.09 -15.86 14.96
C LEU A 80 0.31 -15.94 16.44
N LEU A 81 -0.22 -15.06 17.29
CA LEU A 81 0.00 -15.15 18.74
C LEU A 81 -0.71 -16.36 19.38
N LYS A 82 -1.72 -16.97 18.73
CA LYS A 82 -2.38 -18.17 19.27
C LYS A 82 -1.41 -19.35 19.28
N LYS A 83 -1.46 -20.15 20.36
CA LYS A 83 -0.56 -21.30 20.58
C LYS A 83 -0.47 -22.27 19.39
N LYS A 84 -1.60 -22.53 18.70
CA LYS A 84 -1.66 -23.43 17.53
C LYS A 84 -0.86 -22.95 16.31
N HIS A 85 -0.41 -21.70 16.29
CA HIS A 85 0.33 -21.08 15.19
C HIS A 85 1.75 -20.65 15.59
N GLU A 86 2.23 -21.08 16.76
CA GLU A 86 3.56 -20.72 17.29
C GLU A 86 4.69 -21.04 16.31
N GLN A 87 4.64 -22.20 15.67
CA GLN A 87 5.60 -22.65 14.65
C GLN A 87 5.61 -21.78 13.39
N LEU A 88 4.55 -21.01 13.14
CA LEU A 88 4.45 -20.13 11.96
C LEU A 88 4.96 -18.72 12.25
N ARG A 89 5.18 -18.34 13.51
CA ARG A 89 5.69 -17.00 13.86
C ARG A 89 7.08 -16.73 13.26
N SER A 90 7.89 -17.77 13.10
CA SER A 90 9.23 -17.69 12.46
C SER A 90 9.18 -17.56 10.94
N LYS A 91 8.00 -17.75 10.32
CA LYS A 91 7.84 -17.69 8.85
C LYS A 91 7.73 -16.26 8.31
N ILE A 92 7.56 -15.26 9.15
CA ILE A 92 7.60 -13.84 8.76
C ILE A 92 8.93 -13.29 9.23
N MET A 93 9.88 -12.99 8.35
CA MET A 93 11.26 -12.71 8.76
C MET A 93 11.49 -11.26 9.18
N LYS A 94 11.18 -10.31 8.29
CA LYS A 94 11.38 -8.87 8.51
C LYS A 94 10.09 -8.11 8.27
N VAL A 95 9.82 -7.10 9.10
CA VAL A 95 8.68 -6.18 8.94
C VAL A 95 9.20 -4.75 8.87
N ILE A 96 8.86 -4.06 7.80
CA ILE A 96 9.08 -2.63 7.61
C ILE A 96 7.76 -1.93 7.86
N TYR A 97 7.78 -1.03 8.82
CA TYR A 97 6.62 -0.27 9.25
C TYR A 97 7.10 0.98 9.97
N ASN A 98 6.69 2.16 9.49
CA ASN A 98 6.87 3.43 10.19
C ASN A 98 5.93 3.51 11.39
N SER A 99 6.19 2.66 12.40
CA SER A 99 5.37 2.56 13.60
C SER A 99 5.34 3.89 14.36
N PRO A 100 4.27 4.19 15.11
CA PRO A 100 4.24 5.37 15.98
C PRO A 100 5.47 5.50 16.88
N TYR A 101 5.95 4.40 17.46
CA TYR A 101 7.14 4.35 18.31
C TYR A 101 8.42 4.71 17.54
N ALA A 102 8.66 4.06 16.39
CA ALA A 102 9.85 4.33 15.58
C ALA A 102 9.84 5.78 15.05
N THR A 103 8.67 6.26 14.60
CA THR A 103 8.48 7.63 14.13
C THR A 103 8.69 8.64 15.24
N ALA A 104 8.14 8.41 16.43
CA ALA A 104 8.37 9.27 17.60
C ALA A 104 9.85 9.36 17.95
N LEU A 105 10.54 8.22 18.01
CA LEU A 105 11.96 8.16 18.33
C LEU A 105 12.79 8.94 17.31
N TYR A 106 12.52 8.75 16.02
CA TYR A 106 13.21 9.47 14.94
C TYR A 106 12.99 11.00 15.02
N LEU A 107 11.75 11.42 15.31
CA LEU A 107 11.40 12.85 15.41
C LEU A 107 11.75 13.47 16.78
N GLY A 108 12.32 12.70 17.71
CA GLY A 108 12.64 13.17 19.06
C GLY A 108 11.41 13.50 19.92
N ARG A 109 10.29 12.82 19.68
CA ARG A 109 9.03 13.00 20.40
C ARG A 109 8.95 12.05 21.60
N PRO A 110 8.37 12.48 22.74
CA PRO A 110 8.21 11.60 23.88
C PRO A 110 7.20 10.49 23.56
N TYR A 111 7.64 9.24 23.63
CA TYR A 111 6.78 8.08 23.43
C TYR A 111 7.28 6.90 24.27
N ALA A 112 6.38 6.29 25.03
CA ALA A 112 6.73 5.15 25.88
C ALA A 112 7.09 3.94 25.01
N LYS A 113 8.27 3.36 25.24
CA LYS A 113 8.69 2.13 24.54
C LYS A 113 7.67 1.02 24.83
N PRO A 114 7.08 0.38 23.79
CA PRO A 114 6.16 -0.73 23.97
C PRO A 114 6.83 -1.87 24.74
N GLN A 115 6.08 -2.47 25.67
CA GLN A 115 6.49 -3.65 26.42
C GLN A 115 5.59 -4.82 26.05
N LYS A 116 6.07 -6.05 26.22
CA LYS A 116 5.24 -7.24 26.01
C LYS A 116 4.11 -7.26 27.02
N GLU A 117 2.88 -7.22 26.54
CA GLU A 117 1.68 -7.25 27.37
C GLU A 117 0.65 -8.23 26.80
N GLU A 118 -0.04 -8.93 27.69
CA GLU A 118 -1.21 -9.71 27.30
C GLU A 118 -2.41 -8.76 27.10
N GLN A 119 -2.80 -8.61 25.84
CA GLN A 119 -4.15 -8.23 25.40
C GLN A 119 -4.67 -6.79 25.65
N LYS A 120 -3.86 -5.81 26.07
CA LYS A 120 -4.28 -4.39 26.01
C LYS A 120 -4.24 -3.86 24.57
N MET A 121 -5.30 -4.15 23.81
CA MET A 121 -5.52 -3.49 22.52
C MET A 121 -6.41 -2.28 22.67
N ASN A 122 -6.10 -1.25 21.88
CA ASN A 122 -6.91 -0.06 21.82
C ASN A 122 -8.19 -0.37 21.02
N ASN A 123 -9.33 -0.23 21.67
CA ASN A 123 -10.66 -0.42 21.06
C ASN A 123 -11.11 0.77 20.19
N GLY A 124 -10.24 1.76 19.95
CA GLY A 124 -10.54 2.88 19.07
C GLY A 124 -10.74 2.38 17.64
N ASN A 125 -11.86 2.78 17.01
CA ASN A 125 -12.15 2.42 15.62
C ASN A 125 -11.64 3.51 14.67
N ILE A 126 -10.34 3.81 14.75
CA ILE A 126 -9.63 4.80 13.93
C ILE A 126 -8.26 4.26 13.52
N SER A 127 -7.71 4.72 12.39
CA SER A 127 -6.41 4.30 11.84
C SER A 127 -5.27 4.41 12.86
N ALA A 128 -5.22 5.49 13.64
CA ALA A 128 -4.21 5.68 14.68
C ALA A 128 -4.24 4.60 15.78
N SER A 129 -5.41 4.07 16.11
CA SER A 129 -5.55 2.97 17.07
C SER A 129 -5.12 1.65 16.45
N SER A 130 -5.44 1.41 15.18
CA SER A 130 -4.93 0.25 14.43
C SER A 130 -3.40 0.28 14.35
N ALA A 131 -2.81 1.46 14.13
CA ALA A 131 -1.36 1.67 14.11
C ALA A 131 -0.69 1.24 15.42
N GLN A 132 -1.25 1.67 16.57
CA GLN A 132 -0.81 1.30 17.91
C GLN A 132 -0.96 -0.20 18.16
N ASN A 133 -2.08 -0.79 17.75
CA ASN A 133 -2.33 -2.22 17.92
C ASN A 133 -1.34 -3.07 17.13
N VAL A 134 -1.07 -2.73 15.87
CA VAL A 134 -0.05 -3.44 15.05
C VAL A 134 1.34 -3.32 15.68
N GLN A 135 1.71 -2.13 16.16
CA GLN A 135 2.96 -1.94 16.90
C GLN A 135 3.05 -2.84 18.14
N GLN A 136 2.01 -2.90 18.95
CA GLN A 136 1.97 -3.74 20.16
C GLN A 136 2.05 -5.23 19.80
N LEU A 137 1.37 -5.65 18.73
CA LEU A 137 1.43 -7.04 18.24
C LEU A 137 2.83 -7.40 17.73
N LEU A 138 3.50 -6.49 17.02
CA LEU A 138 4.90 -6.67 16.62
C LEU A 138 5.84 -6.75 17.84
N CYS A 139 5.61 -5.94 18.88
CA CYS A 139 6.35 -6.04 20.14
C CYS A 139 6.17 -7.43 20.79
N ASN A 140 4.93 -7.91 20.85
CA ASN A 140 4.60 -9.23 21.41
C ASN A 140 5.20 -10.39 20.59
N LEU A 141 5.47 -10.18 19.30
CA LEU A 141 6.08 -11.15 18.39
C LEU A 141 7.62 -11.05 18.32
N ASP A 142 8.26 -10.14 19.06
CA ASP A 142 9.70 -9.82 18.94
C ASP A 142 10.10 -9.32 17.54
N ARG A 143 9.22 -8.55 16.90
CA ARG A 143 9.40 -8.03 15.53
C ARG A 143 9.25 -6.52 15.40
N LEU A 144 9.05 -5.80 16.51
CA LEU A 144 9.01 -4.34 16.48
C LEU A 144 10.42 -3.78 16.37
N GLY A 145 10.71 -3.13 15.24
CA GLY A 145 11.89 -2.29 15.07
C GLY A 145 11.69 -0.88 15.62
N ASP A 146 12.80 -0.18 15.86
CA ASP A 146 12.87 1.24 16.20
C ASP A 146 13.28 2.12 14.99
N GLU A 147 13.23 1.50 13.82
CA GLU A 147 13.76 2.00 12.57
C GLU A 147 12.65 2.56 11.67
N VAL A 148 12.82 3.79 11.16
CA VAL A 148 11.91 4.38 10.16
C VAL A 148 12.49 4.39 8.75
N ILE A 149 11.60 4.37 7.75
CA ILE A 149 11.89 4.70 6.36
C ILE A 149 11.65 6.20 6.15
N VAL A 150 12.69 6.89 5.69
CA VAL A 150 12.68 8.31 5.32
C VAL A 150 13.69 8.55 4.20
N VAL A 151 13.33 9.33 3.18
CA VAL A 151 14.10 9.39 1.92
C VAL A 151 15.01 10.61 1.76
N ASP A 152 14.87 11.60 2.62
CA ASP A 152 15.59 12.89 2.59
C ASP A 152 16.56 13.08 3.78
N ASP A 153 16.60 12.14 4.74
CA ASP A 153 17.67 12.07 5.74
C ASP A 153 18.83 11.21 5.22
N LYS A 154 19.97 11.84 4.92
CA LYS A 154 21.17 11.17 4.39
C LYS A 154 21.70 10.06 5.30
N LYS A 155 21.63 10.23 6.64
CA LYS A 155 22.19 9.26 7.59
C LYS A 155 21.38 7.95 7.61
N ILE A 156 20.09 8.05 7.33
CA ILE A 156 19.16 6.90 7.30
C ILE A 156 19.07 6.32 5.88
N LYS A 157 18.99 7.16 4.85
CA LYS A 157 18.82 6.76 3.45
C LYS A 157 19.82 5.70 3.00
N GLU A 158 21.11 5.89 3.29
CA GLU A 158 22.17 4.96 2.87
C GLU A 158 22.11 3.61 3.58
N LYS A 159 21.52 3.55 4.78
CA LYS A 159 21.43 2.32 5.58
C LYS A 159 20.20 1.47 5.29
N ARG A 160 19.19 2.03 4.61
CA ARG A 160 17.85 1.44 4.59
C ARG A 160 17.36 0.93 3.26
N ASN A 161 17.96 1.33 2.14
CA ASN A 161 17.76 0.58 0.91
C ASN A 161 18.19 -0.88 1.14
N ILE A 162 17.35 -1.81 0.69
CA ILE A 162 17.67 -3.24 0.78
C ILE A 162 18.43 -3.58 -0.49
N SER A 163 19.55 -4.29 -0.34
CA SER A 163 20.30 -4.88 -1.44
C SER A 163 20.82 -6.22 -0.96
N GLU A 164 20.00 -7.25 -1.12
CA GLU A 164 20.29 -8.59 -0.57
C GLU A 164 20.11 -9.64 -1.67
N GLN A 165 21.22 -10.30 -2.01
CA GLN A 165 21.23 -11.48 -2.88
C GLN A 165 20.40 -11.31 -4.17
N GLY A 166 20.57 -10.20 -4.91
CA GLY A 166 19.86 -9.96 -6.17
C GLY A 166 18.52 -9.26 -6.06
N ILE A 167 18.06 -8.96 -4.83
CA ILE A 167 16.85 -8.18 -4.60
C ILE A 167 17.24 -6.81 -4.07
N LYS A 168 16.81 -5.77 -4.77
CA LYS A 168 17.06 -4.38 -4.40
C LYS A 168 15.77 -3.61 -4.21
N ILE A 169 15.64 -2.92 -3.08
CA ILE A 169 14.51 -2.05 -2.76
C ILE A 169 15.03 -0.65 -2.49
N THR A 170 14.60 0.30 -3.32
CA THR A 170 14.87 1.73 -3.16
C THR A 170 13.63 2.44 -2.68
N PHE A 171 13.68 3.03 -1.48
CA PHE A 171 12.54 3.77 -0.93
C PHE A 171 12.44 5.16 -1.56
N LEU A 172 11.21 5.53 -1.93
CA LEU A 172 10.87 6.76 -2.65
C LEU A 172 10.01 7.74 -1.83
N SER A 173 9.35 7.25 -0.79
CA SER A 173 8.55 8.00 0.18
C SER A 173 8.59 7.24 1.52
N PRO A 174 8.41 7.88 2.69
CA PRO A 174 8.11 9.30 2.92
C PRO A 174 9.33 10.20 3.14
N THR A 175 9.08 11.51 3.16
CA THR A 175 10.05 12.55 3.59
C THR A 175 9.93 12.82 5.08
N LYS A 176 10.92 13.49 5.67
CA LYS A 176 10.86 13.94 7.07
C LYS A 176 9.66 14.85 7.34
N GLU A 177 9.37 15.76 6.41
CA GLU A 177 8.23 16.68 6.50
C GLU A 177 6.91 15.91 6.60
N THR A 178 6.67 14.97 5.68
CA THR A 178 5.45 14.15 5.71
C THR A 178 5.35 13.27 6.95
N LEU A 179 6.47 12.80 7.50
CA LEU A 179 6.48 12.06 8.77
C LEU A 179 6.11 12.94 9.97
N GLU A 180 6.54 14.21 9.99
CA GLU A 180 6.13 15.17 11.02
C GLU A 180 4.63 15.44 10.96
N ASP A 181 4.07 15.65 9.77
CA ASP A 181 2.63 15.91 9.60
C ASP A 181 1.79 14.69 9.96
N TYR A 182 2.19 13.50 9.49
CA TYR A 182 1.65 12.22 9.94
C TYR A 182 1.62 12.12 11.47
N TYR A 183 2.74 12.42 12.13
CA TYR A 183 2.86 12.20 13.57
C TYR A 183 2.02 13.20 14.36
N LYS A 184 1.98 14.48 13.95
CA LYS A 184 1.06 15.48 14.53
C LYS A 184 -0.40 15.02 14.41
N LYS A 185 -0.82 14.54 13.23
CA LYS A 185 -2.17 14.04 13.00
C LYS A 185 -2.49 12.84 13.89
N TYR A 186 -1.53 11.92 14.01
CA TYR A 186 -1.62 10.75 14.88
C TYR A 186 -1.83 11.15 16.36
N GLU A 187 -1.06 12.11 16.88
CA GLU A 187 -1.20 12.58 18.27
C GLU A 187 -2.58 13.21 18.52
N ILE A 188 -3.06 14.03 17.58
CA ILE A 188 -4.39 14.63 17.64
C ILE A 188 -5.48 13.56 17.67
N ASP A 189 -5.39 12.56 16.80
CA ASP A 189 -6.39 11.50 16.69
C ASP A 189 -6.43 10.59 17.92
N ILE A 190 -5.26 10.21 18.45
CA ILE A 190 -5.17 9.46 19.71
C ILE A 190 -5.72 10.29 20.88
N GLY A 191 -5.36 11.57 20.97
CA GLY A 191 -5.89 12.48 21.99
C GLY A 191 -7.41 12.58 21.94
N LYS A 192 -8.00 12.70 20.75
CA LYS A 192 -9.46 12.70 20.54
C LYS A 192 -10.09 11.35 20.93
N ALA A 193 -9.49 10.23 20.53
CA ALA A 193 -10.02 8.91 20.86
C ALA A 193 -10.02 8.63 22.38
N LEU A 194 -9.02 9.13 23.11
CA LEU A 194 -8.98 9.03 24.57
C LEU A 194 -10.04 9.91 25.24
N LYS A 195 -10.26 11.13 24.76
CA LYS A 195 -11.30 12.04 25.26
C LYS A 195 -12.71 11.51 24.99
N ASN A 196 -12.97 10.99 23.78
CA ASN A 196 -14.27 10.43 23.41
C ASN A 196 -14.62 9.11 24.13
N LYS A 197 -13.66 8.45 24.81
CA LYS A 197 -13.97 7.35 25.74
C LYS A 197 -14.61 7.84 27.05
N VAL A 198 -14.44 9.12 27.40
CA VAL A 198 -15.02 9.76 28.58
C VAL A 198 -16.44 10.28 28.29
N ASP A 199 -16.69 10.76 27.08
CA ASP A 199 -18.01 11.25 26.65
C ASP A 199 -18.68 10.27 25.65
N LYS A 200 -19.50 9.34 26.16
CA LYS A 200 -20.40 8.56 25.31
C LYS A 200 -21.54 9.46 24.80
N ALA A 201 -21.38 10.08 23.64
CA ALA A 201 -22.50 10.40 22.74
C ALA A 201 -22.05 10.90 21.36
N LYS A 202 -22.59 10.24 20.33
CA LYS A 202 -22.99 10.77 19.02
C LYS A 202 -21.92 11.43 18.15
N GLY A 203 -21.68 10.79 17.01
CA GLY A 203 -21.06 11.43 15.86
C GLY A 203 -21.00 10.48 14.67
N ASN A 204 -22.13 10.26 13.99
CA ASN A 204 -22.09 9.74 12.63
C ASN A 204 -21.55 10.87 11.75
N ILE A 205 -20.26 10.84 11.45
CA ILE A 205 -19.71 11.62 10.34
C ILE A 205 -20.25 10.96 9.09
N SER A 206 -21.24 11.58 8.46
CA SER A 206 -21.65 11.24 7.10
C SER A 206 -20.42 11.40 6.22
N LYS A 207 -19.85 10.29 5.73
CA LYS A 207 -18.97 10.34 4.57
C LYS A 207 -19.77 11.02 3.46
N CYS A 208 -19.39 12.24 3.06
CA CYS A 208 -19.88 12.81 1.81
C CYS A 208 -19.62 11.76 0.72
N LYS A 209 -20.68 11.28 0.07
CA LYS A 209 -20.53 10.44 -1.12
C LYS A 209 -19.88 11.33 -2.17
N ILE A 210 -18.57 11.19 -2.34
CA ILE A 210 -17.86 11.72 -3.50
C ILE A 210 -18.45 10.95 -4.70
N GLU A 211 -19.05 11.65 -5.66
CA GLU A 211 -19.58 10.99 -6.86
C GLU A 211 -18.43 10.44 -7.71
N ASP A 212 -18.68 9.32 -8.41
CA ASP A 212 -17.73 8.80 -9.40
C ASP A 212 -17.78 9.62 -10.70
N ASP A 213 -16.68 9.57 -11.47
CA ASP A 213 -16.51 10.22 -12.78
C ASP A 213 -16.86 9.26 -13.94
N TYR A 214 -17.58 8.17 -13.67
CA TYR A 214 -17.80 7.09 -14.64
C TYR A 214 -18.79 7.45 -15.75
N LYS A 215 -19.53 8.54 -15.57
CA LYS A 215 -20.48 9.09 -16.56
C LYS A 215 -19.77 9.84 -17.70
N GLU A 216 -18.53 10.27 -17.49
CA GLU A 216 -17.72 10.98 -18.48
C GLU A 216 -16.98 9.98 -19.37
N THR A 217 -16.72 10.33 -20.62
CA THR A 217 -15.95 9.49 -21.56
C THR A 217 -14.44 9.64 -21.35
N ILE A 218 -13.65 8.66 -21.80
CA ILE A 218 -12.18 8.76 -21.71
C ILE A 218 -11.63 9.98 -22.48
N GLU A 219 -12.19 10.28 -23.65
CA GLU A 219 -11.71 11.39 -24.49
C GLU A 219 -12.00 12.77 -23.87
N GLU A 220 -13.12 12.94 -23.17
CA GLU A 220 -13.40 14.14 -22.38
C GLU A 220 -12.39 14.28 -21.23
N LEU A 221 -12.13 13.18 -20.53
CA LEU A 221 -11.27 13.12 -19.36
C LEU A 221 -9.76 13.25 -19.66
N LYS A 222 -9.30 12.91 -20.87
CA LYS A 222 -7.89 13.05 -21.27
C LYS A 222 -7.35 14.48 -21.12
N ARG A 223 -8.23 15.48 -21.17
CA ARG A 223 -7.90 16.92 -21.03
C ARG A 223 -7.90 17.39 -19.58
N ASN A 224 -8.36 16.56 -18.64
CA ASN A 224 -8.46 16.92 -17.22
C ASN A 224 -7.06 17.02 -16.58
N THR A 225 -6.82 18.13 -15.88
CA THR A 225 -5.58 18.39 -15.13
C THR A 225 -5.79 18.44 -13.62
N ASP A 226 -6.98 18.12 -13.14
CA ASP A 226 -7.35 18.22 -11.73
C ASP A 226 -6.52 17.26 -10.87
N CYS A 227 -6.21 17.71 -9.66
CA CYS A 227 -5.56 16.93 -8.62
C CYS A 227 -6.37 17.07 -7.33
N GLU A 228 -6.19 16.15 -6.41
CA GLU A 228 -6.84 16.09 -5.12
C GLU A 228 -5.78 16.09 -4.01
N GLU A 229 -6.07 16.79 -2.90
CA GLU A 229 -5.24 16.74 -1.72
C GLU A 229 -5.34 15.38 -1.04
N LEU A 230 -4.21 14.87 -0.57
CA LEU A 230 -4.12 13.63 0.19
C LEU A 230 -4.07 13.94 1.70
N THR A 231 -4.58 13.00 2.50
CA THR A 231 -4.48 13.10 3.96
C THR A 231 -3.02 13.00 4.42
N ASP A 232 -2.72 13.51 5.62
CA ASP A 232 -1.37 13.40 6.21
C ASP A 232 -0.90 11.94 6.34
N TYR A 233 -1.82 11.00 6.53
CA TYR A 233 -1.49 9.56 6.58
C TYR A 233 -1.09 9.01 5.22
N ASN A 234 -1.82 9.38 4.17
CA ASN A 234 -1.55 8.94 2.79
C ASN A 234 -0.25 9.57 2.27
N ARG A 235 -0.03 10.87 2.52
CA ARG A 235 1.23 11.55 2.15
C ARG A 235 2.47 10.91 2.77
N ALA A 236 2.32 10.25 3.93
CA ALA A 236 3.39 9.55 4.62
C ALA A 236 3.54 8.06 4.22
N SER A 237 2.80 7.58 3.21
CA SER A 237 2.92 6.19 2.75
C SER A 237 4.32 5.87 2.25
N ILE A 238 4.80 4.67 2.59
CA ILE A 238 6.02 4.10 2.04
C ILE A 238 5.77 3.70 0.59
N ALA A 239 6.46 4.38 -0.32
CA ALA A 239 6.56 4.00 -1.73
C ALA A 239 7.97 3.49 -2.02
N PHE A 240 8.10 2.50 -2.91
CA PHE A 240 9.40 1.91 -3.23
C PHE A 240 9.49 1.35 -4.65
N LEU A 241 10.71 1.34 -5.17
CA LEU A 241 11.11 0.64 -6.38
C LEU A 241 11.74 -0.71 -5.98
N LEU A 242 11.15 -1.80 -6.44
CA LEU A 242 11.69 -3.15 -6.31
C LEU A 242 12.37 -3.56 -7.61
N GLU A 243 13.61 -4.02 -7.52
CA GLU A 243 14.44 -4.47 -8.63
C GLU A 243 14.89 -5.92 -8.38
N GLU A 244 14.60 -6.83 -9.32
CA GLU A 244 15.13 -8.20 -9.37
C GLU A 244 16.35 -8.18 -10.31
N GLU A 245 17.56 -8.18 -9.75
CA GLU A 245 18.81 -7.97 -10.51
C GLU A 245 19.05 -9.07 -11.57
N VAL A 246 18.59 -10.30 -11.34
CA VAL A 246 18.76 -11.41 -12.30
C VAL A 246 18.00 -11.16 -13.59
N THR A 247 16.75 -10.70 -13.48
CA THR A 247 15.87 -10.48 -14.64
C THR A 247 15.90 -9.03 -15.12
N GLN A 248 16.48 -8.13 -14.32
CA GLN A 248 16.42 -6.67 -14.48
C GLN A 248 14.97 -6.14 -14.48
N GLU A 249 14.02 -6.90 -13.94
CA GLU A 249 12.63 -6.47 -13.82
C GLU A 249 12.50 -5.49 -12.66
N MET A 250 11.86 -4.35 -12.92
CA MET A 250 11.57 -3.33 -11.91
C MET A 250 10.06 -3.14 -11.73
N VAL A 251 9.63 -3.01 -10.48
CA VAL A 251 8.23 -2.78 -10.10
C VAL A 251 8.15 -1.59 -9.16
N LEU A 252 7.26 -0.65 -9.47
CA LEU A 252 7.01 0.53 -8.67
C LEU A 252 5.75 0.34 -7.81
N MET A 253 5.91 0.36 -6.50
CA MET A 253 4.83 0.21 -5.53
C MET A 253 4.60 1.56 -4.83
N LEU A 254 3.48 2.23 -5.16
CA LEU A 254 3.22 3.59 -4.68
C LEU A 254 2.45 3.67 -3.35
N GLY A 255 1.84 2.57 -2.88
CA GLY A 255 0.95 2.64 -1.71
C GLY A 255 -0.12 3.70 -1.93
N ASP A 256 -0.27 4.62 -0.97
CA ASP A 256 -1.16 5.78 -1.06
C ASP A 256 -0.40 7.12 -1.10
N CYS A 257 0.86 7.07 -1.54
CA CYS A 257 1.76 8.21 -1.49
C CYS A 257 1.36 9.37 -2.41
N ASP A 258 1.92 10.54 -2.11
CA ASP A 258 1.93 11.70 -2.98
C ASP A 258 2.90 11.49 -4.17
N TYR A 259 2.40 11.61 -5.40
CA TYR A 259 3.20 11.51 -6.62
C TYR A 259 4.30 12.57 -6.69
N ASP A 260 4.10 13.77 -6.15
CA ASP A 260 5.11 14.84 -6.21
C ASP A 260 6.38 14.46 -5.42
N ILE A 261 6.22 13.72 -4.32
CA ILE A 261 7.34 13.21 -3.51
C ILE A 261 8.14 12.19 -4.31
N VAL A 262 7.45 11.23 -4.93
CA VAL A 262 8.07 10.18 -5.74
C VAL A 262 8.71 10.77 -6.98
N GLU A 263 8.06 11.72 -7.66
CA GLU A 263 8.58 12.41 -8.83
C GLU A 263 9.91 13.11 -8.51
N LYS A 264 9.95 13.91 -7.45
CA LYS A 264 11.18 14.56 -6.99
C LYS A 264 12.28 13.53 -6.74
N LYS A 265 11.94 12.41 -6.11
CA LYS A 265 12.92 11.36 -5.81
C LYS A 265 13.45 10.66 -7.06
N LEU A 266 12.59 10.40 -8.04
CA LEU A 266 13.00 9.81 -9.31
C LEU A 266 13.93 10.76 -10.09
N ARG A 267 13.67 12.08 -10.05
CA ARG A 267 14.57 13.09 -10.62
C ARG A 267 15.93 13.10 -9.93
N ASP A 268 15.96 13.01 -8.60
CA ASP A 268 17.21 12.89 -7.83
C ASP A 268 18.01 11.61 -8.19
N LEU A 269 17.34 10.56 -8.65
CA LEU A 269 17.96 9.32 -9.15
C LEU A 269 18.39 9.41 -10.62
N GLY A 270 18.17 10.56 -11.28
CA GLY A 270 18.59 10.81 -12.66
C GLY A 270 17.56 10.45 -13.72
N TYR A 271 16.31 10.13 -13.34
CA TYR A 271 15.25 9.89 -14.31
C TYR A 271 14.69 11.20 -14.87
N ALA A 272 14.46 11.21 -16.17
CA ALA A 272 13.99 12.36 -16.93
C ALA A 272 13.22 11.91 -18.17
N LYS A 273 12.62 12.85 -18.91
CA LYS A 273 11.86 12.57 -20.14
C LYS A 273 12.66 11.77 -21.19
N ASN A 274 13.97 12.03 -21.28
CA ASN A 274 14.91 11.35 -22.18
C ASN A 274 15.66 10.17 -21.53
N ASN A 275 15.43 9.90 -20.25
CA ASN A 275 16.01 8.78 -19.50
C ASN A 275 14.94 8.23 -18.54
N LYS A 276 13.96 7.52 -19.10
CA LYS A 276 12.80 7.05 -18.35
C LYS A 276 13.13 5.81 -17.51
N LEU A 277 12.48 5.71 -16.36
CA LEU A 277 12.46 4.51 -15.55
C LEU A 277 11.58 3.45 -16.22
N LYS A 278 12.18 2.37 -16.71
CA LYS A 278 11.47 1.26 -17.33
C LYS A 278 10.91 0.31 -16.27
N LEU A 279 9.61 0.05 -16.34
CA LEU A 279 8.91 -0.70 -15.30
C LEU A 279 8.08 -1.83 -15.90
N LYS A 280 8.15 -3.00 -15.26
CA LYS A 280 7.26 -4.12 -15.55
C LYS A 280 5.84 -3.82 -15.10
N TYR A 281 5.69 -3.30 -13.88
CA TYR A 281 4.41 -2.93 -13.27
C TYR A 281 4.52 -1.65 -12.45
N VAL A 282 3.43 -0.90 -12.41
CA VAL A 282 3.19 0.20 -11.46
C VAL A 282 1.92 -0.10 -10.67
N LYS A 283 1.99 -0.27 -9.35
CA LYS A 283 0.79 -0.13 -8.51
C LYS A 283 0.49 1.35 -8.36
N LEU A 284 -0.65 1.78 -8.91
CA LEU A 284 -1.13 3.16 -8.79
C LEU A 284 -1.36 3.55 -7.34
N SER A 285 -1.10 4.82 -7.04
CA SER A 285 -1.29 5.36 -5.70
C SER A 285 -2.76 5.34 -5.31
N HIS A 286 -3.06 5.04 -4.04
CA HIS A 286 -4.36 5.26 -3.41
C HIS A 286 -5.50 4.71 -4.26
N HIS A 287 -5.40 3.40 -4.54
CA HIS A 287 -6.39 2.62 -5.29
C HIS A 287 -6.70 3.14 -6.71
N GLY A 288 -5.80 3.94 -7.29
CA GLY A 288 -6.02 4.59 -8.59
C GLY A 288 -6.86 5.87 -8.49
N SER A 289 -6.91 6.50 -7.31
CA SER A 289 -7.39 7.88 -7.19
C SER A 289 -6.54 8.82 -8.05
N ILE A 290 -7.10 9.97 -8.43
CA ILE A 290 -6.34 10.96 -9.18
C ILE A 290 -5.21 11.54 -8.33
N GLY A 291 -5.47 11.73 -7.03
CA GLY A 291 -4.53 12.30 -6.06
C GLY A 291 -3.73 13.44 -6.67
N THR A 292 -2.41 13.35 -6.57
CA THR A 292 -1.47 14.32 -7.14
C THR A 292 -0.84 13.86 -8.46
N LEU A 293 -1.41 12.87 -9.16
CA LEU A 293 -0.85 12.33 -10.40
C LEU A 293 -0.79 13.39 -11.49
N LYS A 294 0.40 13.75 -11.97
CA LYS A 294 0.58 14.73 -13.07
C LYS A 294 1.28 14.09 -14.26
N ASN A 295 1.13 14.71 -15.44
CA ASN A 295 1.87 14.30 -16.63
C ASN A 295 3.39 14.36 -16.43
N SER A 296 3.89 15.26 -15.58
CA SER A 296 5.30 15.37 -15.23
C SER A 296 5.87 14.08 -14.62
N PHE A 297 5.08 13.37 -13.81
CA PHE A 297 5.44 12.05 -13.30
C PHE A 297 5.42 10.99 -14.40
N LEU A 298 4.38 11.00 -15.25
CA LEU A 298 4.23 10.05 -16.36
C LEU A 298 5.35 10.20 -17.40
N GLU A 299 5.95 11.38 -17.54
CA GLU A 299 7.12 11.61 -18.38
C GLU A 299 8.40 10.95 -17.84
N LEU A 300 8.47 10.60 -16.55
CA LEU A 300 9.62 9.94 -15.94
C LEU A 300 9.59 8.41 -16.06
N VAL A 301 8.42 7.82 -16.32
CA VAL A 301 8.22 6.36 -16.30
C VAL A 301 7.86 5.83 -17.69
N GLU A 302 8.32 4.62 -17.97
CA GLU A 302 7.94 3.83 -19.15
C GLU A 302 7.33 2.52 -18.67
N CYS A 303 6.00 2.43 -18.72
CA CYS A 303 5.26 1.26 -18.27
C CYS A 303 3.96 1.08 -19.06
N ASN A 304 3.65 -0.17 -19.38
CA ASN A 304 2.39 -0.57 -19.99
C ASN A 304 1.42 -1.24 -19.02
N ASN A 305 1.83 -1.62 -17.82
CA ASN A 305 1.02 -2.45 -16.93
C ASN A 305 0.80 -1.76 -15.57
N TYR A 306 -0.45 -1.37 -15.30
CA TYR A 306 -0.83 -0.66 -14.08
C TYR A 306 -1.74 -1.53 -13.22
N LEU A 307 -1.44 -1.65 -11.93
CA LEU A 307 -2.19 -2.46 -10.97
C LEU A 307 -3.12 -1.55 -10.15
N ILE A 308 -4.39 -1.96 -10.01
CA ILE A 308 -5.44 -1.28 -9.24
C ILE A 308 -6.08 -2.30 -8.29
N SER A 309 -5.99 -2.04 -6.98
CA SER A 309 -6.56 -2.93 -5.96
C SER A 309 -7.69 -2.23 -5.23
N THR A 310 -8.93 -2.46 -5.63
CA THR A 310 -10.12 -1.99 -4.90
C THR A 310 -11.40 -2.58 -5.50
N ASP A 311 -12.42 -2.77 -4.66
CA ASP A 311 -13.79 -3.10 -5.09
C ASP A 311 -14.64 -1.88 -5.46
N GLY A 312 -14.10 -0.67 -5.24
CA GLY A 312 -14.71 0.62 -5.55
C GLY A 312 -15.92 1.00 -4.71
N LYS A 313 -16.26 0.26 -3.65
CA LYS A 313 -17.53 0.50 -2.90
C LYS A 313 -17.47 1.63 -1.87
N SER A 314 -16.30 1.92 -1.32
CA SER A 314 -16.16 2.85 -0.18
C SER A 314 -15.83 4.29 -0.58
N TYR A 315 -15.00 4.45 -1.61
CA TYR A 315 -14.42 5.74 -2.01
C TYR A 315 -14.58 6.04 -3.50
N ASN A 316 -15.27 5.17 -4.26
CA ASN A 316 -15.46 5.32 -5.70
C ASN A 316 -14.14 5.41 -6.49
N HIS A 317 -13.07 4.80 -5.97
CA HIS A 317 -11.83 4.56 -6.70
C HIS A 317 -11.92 3.29 -7.57
N PRO A 318 -11.10 3.19 -8.64
CA PRO A 318 -10.22 4.23 -9.16
C PRO A 318 -11.02 5.36 -9.80
N ASN A 319 -10.44 6.56 -9.92
CA ASN A 319 -11.07 7.58 -10.76
C ASN A 319 -10.79 7.26 -12.23
N LYS A 320 -11.81 7.39 -13.09
CA LYS A 320 -11.67 7.22 -14.55
C LYS A 320 -10.72 8.27 -15.14
N LYS A 321 -10.67 9.48 -14.57
CA LYS A 321 -9.69 10.52 -14.93
C LYS A 321 -8.23 10.06 -14.74
N THR A 322 -7.95 9.18 -13.78
CA THR A 322 -6.61 8.60 -13.59
C THR A 322 -6.22 7.76 -14.81
N LEU A 323 -7.13 6.90 -15.28
CA LEU A 323 -6.91 6.05 -16.44
C LEU A 323 -6.76 6.90 -17.71
N ALA A 324 -7.64 7.89 -17.89
CA ALA A 324 -7.58 8.81 -19.02
C ALA A 324 -6.27 9.62 -19.04
N ARG A 325 -5.77 10.07 -17.89
CA ARG A 325 -4.49 10.79 -17.78
C ARG A 325 -3.30 9.91 -18.15
N ILE A 326 -3.32 8.65 -17.77
CA ILE A 326 -2.28 7.70 -18.20
C ILE A 326 -2.37 7.46 -19.70
N TRP A 327 -3.57 7.20 -20.24
CA TRP A 327 -3.78 7.01 -21.68
C TRP A 327 -3.47 8.24 -22.54
N SER A 328 -3.57 9.46 -22.00
CA SER A 328 -3.16 10.67 -22.73
C SER A 328 -1.65 10.73 -23.00
N THR A 329 -0.85 9.99 -22.23
CA THR A 329 0.61 9.89 -22.39
C THR A 329 1.08 8.56 -22.96
N ASN A 330 0.32 7.48 -22.74
CA ASN A 330 0.58 6.14 -23.26
C ASN A 330 -0.73 5.41 -23.57
N GLU A 331 -1.19 5.46 -24.82
CA GLU A 331 -2.41 4.76 -25.24
C GLU A 331 -2.31 3.22 -25.15
N GLN A 332 -1.11 2.66 -25.04
CA GLN A 332 -0.90 1.20 -24.90
C GLN A 332 -0.97 0.72 -23.45
N ALA A 333 -1.20 1.62 -22.49
CA ALA A 333 -1.35 1.25 -21.09
C ALA A 333 -2.52 0.27 -20.88
N ARG A 334 -2.27 -0.73 -20.05
CA ARG A 334 -3.21 -1.76 -19.59
C ARG A 334 -3.41 -1.64 -18.09
N PHE A 335 -4.64 -1.86 -17.66
CA PHE A 335 -5.04 -1.77 -16.26
C PHE A 335 -5.52 -3.12 -15.75
N TYR A 336 -4.95 -3.55 -14.64
CA TYR A 336 -5.19 -4.83 -14.02
C TYR A 336 -5.94 -4.64 -12.70
N PHE A 337 -7.09 -5.30 -12.56
CA PHE A 337 -8.00 -5.16 -11.42
C PHE A 337 -8.16 -6.49 -10.67
N ASN A 338 -8.29 -6.45 -9.34
CA ASN A 338 -8.61 -7.65 -8.53
C ASN A 338 -10.12 -7.90 -8.44
N TYR A 339 -10.93 -6.93 -8.88
CA TYR A 339 -12.39 -7.01 -8.94
C TYR A 339 -12.92 -6.69 -10.34
N GLU A 340 -13.19 -7.73 -11.13
CA GLU A 340 -13.69 -7.62 -12.50
C GLU A 340 -14.98 -6.80 -12.64
N LYS A 341 -15.89 -6.90 -11.66
CA LYS A 341 -17.16 -6.17 -11.67
C LYS A 341 -16.98 -4.65 -11.76
N LEU A 342 -15.85 -4.14 -11.27
CA LEU A 342 -15.55 -2.71 -11.30
C LEU A 342 -15.26 -2.20 -12.71
N ILE A 343 -14.65 -3.03 -13.57
CA ILE A 343 -14.33 -2.68 -14.96
C ILE A 343 -15.61 -2.27 -15.69
N ASN A 344 -16.65 -3.10 -15.63
CA ASN A 344 -17.94 -2.80 -16.28
C ASN A 344 -18.59 -1.52 -15.74
N LYS A 345 -18.38 -1.20 -14.45
CA LYS A 345 -18.93 0.02 -13.84
C LYS A 345 -18.23 1.28 -14.38
N ILE A 346 -16.90 1.24 -14.53
CA ILE A 346 -16.08 2.38 -15.01
C ILE A 346 -16.42 2.71 -16.49
N PHE A 347 -16.57 1.68 -17.31
CA PHE A 347 -16.72 1.83 -18.76
C PHE A 347 -18.18 1.77 -19.24
N ILE A 348 -19.16 2.08 -18.39
CA ILE A 348 -20.58 2.02 -18.77
C ILE A 348 -20.94 2.87 -20.01
N LYS A 349 -20.20 3.95 -20.25
CA LYS A 349 -20.33 4.82 -21.44
C LYS A 349 -19.38 4.48 -22.60
N ASP A 350 -18.36 3.66 -22.37
CA ASP A 350 -17.31 3.31 -23.35
C ASP A 350 -17.25 1.78 -23.55
N MET A 351 -18.39 1.09 -23.45
CA MET A 351 -18.45 -0.38 -23.47
C MET A 351 -17.92 -0.97 -24.77
N GLU A 352 -18.05 -0.24 -25.88
CA GLU A 352 -17.60 -0.62 -27.23
C GLU A 352 -16.21 -0.07 -27.58
N ASP A 353 -15.60 0.71 -26.68
CA ASP A 353 -14.29 1.33 -26.95
C ASP A 353 -13.13 0.35 -26.68
N SER A 354 -12.08 0.51 -27.48
CA SER A 354 -10.78 -0.12 -27.32
C SER A 354 -10.18 0.02 -25.92
N TYR A 355 -10.55 1.05 -25.15
CA TYR A 355 -10.08 1.26 -23.78
C TYR A 355 -10.54 0.16 -22.81
N ARG A 356 -11.79 -0.26 -22.89
CA ARG A 356 -12.33 -1.33 -22.03
C ARG A 356 -11.58 -2.65 -22.25
N LEU A 357 -11.14 -2.93 -23.48
CA LEU A 357 -10.35 -4.12 -23.83
C LEU A 357 -8.93 -4.09 -23.25
N LYS A 358 -8.44 -2.93 -22.83
CA LYS A 358 -7.15 -2.76 -22.14
C LYS A 358 -7.28 -2.87 -20.61
N CYS A 359 -8.47 -3.21 -20.10
CA CYS A 359 -8.73 -3.43 -18.69
C CYS A 359 -9.08 -4.89 -18.43
N GLU A 360 -8.30 -5.54 -17.58
CA GLU A 360 -8.35 -6.98 -17.37
C GLU A 360 -8.47 -7.31 -15.88
N LYS A 361 -9.18 -8.39 -15.56
CA LYS A 361 -9.06 -8.99 -14.23
C LYS A 361 -7.65 -9.57 -14.10
N TYR A 362 -6.90 -9.10 -13.13
CA TYR A 362 -5.62 -9.70 -12.78
C TYR A 362 -5.87 -11.11 -12.24
N GLN A 363 -5.34 -12.13 -12.91
CA GLN A 363 -5.57 -13.51 -12.51
C GLN A 363 -4.93 -13.79 -11.16
N PHE A 364 -5.78 -14.06 -10.17
CA PHE A 364 -5.41 -14.55 -8.86
C PHE A 364 -4.88 -15.98 -9.00
N THR A 365 -3.57 -16.20 -8.88
CA THR A 365 -2.98 -17.55 -8.98
C THR A 365 -3.18 -18.40 -7.71
N GLY A 366 -4.28 -18.21 -7.00
CA GLY A 366 -4.62 -18.94 -5.78
C GLY A 366 -5.98 -19.65 -5.83
N GLU A 367 -6.71 -19.56 -6.95
CA GLU A 367 -7.80 -20.49 -7.22
C GLU A 367 -7.15 -21.82 -7.60
N LYS A 368 -7.29 -22.84 -6.75
CA LYS A 368 -7.15 -24.21 -7.23
C LYS A 368 -8.11 -24.33 -8.40
N ASN A 369 -7.60 -24.72 -9.57
CA ASN A 369 -8.45 -25.24 -10.63
C ASN A 369 -9.23 -26.41 -9.99
N GLU A 370 -10.52 -26.22 -9.73
CA GLU A 370 -11.46 -27.32 -9.49
C GLU A 370 -11.82 -28.00 -10.81
#